data_AF-A0A6G8RXN1-F1
#
_entry.id   AF-A0A6G8RXN1-F1
#
_cell.length_a   1.000
_cell.length_b   1.000
_cell.length_c   1.000
_cell.angle_alpha   90.00
_cell.angle_beta   90.00
_cell.angle_gamma   90.00
#
_symmetry.space_group_name_H-M   'P 1'
#
loop_
_entity.id
_entity.type
_entity.pdbx_description
1 polymer ?
#
loop_
_entity_poly.entity_id
_entity_poly.type
_entity_poly.pdbx_seq_one_letter_code
_entity_poly.pdbx_strand_id
1 'polypeptide(L)' 'MKAFEVGQLVRLATHPEMVFEIVEIHGDRSYQIQLHALESQHLSYDNVPAEMLRAKE' A
#
# COMPACT_ATOMS: atom_id res chain seq x y z
N MET A 1 11.32 0.32 -13.10
CA MET A 1 10.48 0.76 -11.97
C MET A 1 9.47 -0.34 -11.72
N LYS A 2 9.48 -0.99 -10.56
CA LYS A 2 8.49 -2.03 -10.24
C LYS A 2 7.15 -1.35 -10.03
N ALA A 3 6.17 -1.63 -10.89
CA ALA A 3 4.78 -1.30 -10.61
C ALA A 3 4.26 -2.27 -9.55
N PHE A 4 3.43 -1.78 -8.64
CA PHE A 4 2.71 -2.65 -7.70
C PHE A 4 1.42 -3.14 -8.34
N GLU A 5 0.95 -4.30 -7.90
CA GLU A 5 -0.28 -4.91 -8.39
C GLU A 5 -1.36 -4.86 -7.32
N VAL A 6 -2.63 -4.80 -7.72
CA VAL A 6 -3.77 -4.90 -6.78
C VAL A 6 -3.72 -6.28 -6.09
N GLY A 7 -3.95 -6.30 -4.79
CA GLY A 7 -3.78 -7.46 -3.91
C GLY A 7 -2.36 -7.67 -3.40
N GLN A 8 -1.39 -6.86 -3.84
CA GLN A 8 -0.01 -6.98 -3.38
C GLN A 8 0.17 -6.39 -1.97
N LEU A 9 0.86 -7.13 -1.12
CA LEU A 9 1.24 -6.66 0.21
C LEU A 9 2.49 -5.75 0.13
N VAL A 10 2.35 -4.56 0.66
CA VAL A 10 3.34 -3.49 0.67
C VAL A 10 3.47 -2.91 2.08
N ARG A 11 4.55 -2.17 2.30
CA ARG A 11 4.83 -1.44 3.55
C ARG A 11 5.06 0.02 3.22
N LEU A 12 4.58 0.91 4.09
CA LEU A 12 4.88 2.33 4.01
C LEU A 12 6.27 2.63 4.56
N ALA A 13 7.02 3.52 3.91
CA ALA A 13 8.33 3.96 4.39
C ALA A 13 8.26 4.65 5.76
N THR A 14 7.14 5.31 6.07
CA THR A 14 6.89 5.96 7.38
C THR A 14 6.52 4.97 8.47
N HIS A 15 5.95 3.81 8.12
CA HIS A 15 5.48 2.79 9.04
C HIS A 15 5.89 1.39 8.56
N PRO A 16 7.17 1.02 8.72
CA PRO A 16 7.69 -0.26 8.23
C PRO A 16 7.15 -1.47 9.01
N GLU A 17 6.60 -1.24 10.20
CA GLU A 17 5.96 -2.25 11.05
C GLU A 17 4.57 -2.66 10.56
N MET A 18 3.89 -1.80 9.79
CA MET A 18 2.54 -2.04 9.28
C MET A 18 2.57 -2.56 7.85
N VAL A 19 1.73 -3.56 7.58
CA VAL A 19 1.56 -4.14 6.24
C VAL A 19 0.23 -3.67 5.68
N PHE A 20 0.29 -3.16 4.46
CA PHE A 20 -0.84 -2.71 3.69
C PHE A 20 -1.00 -3.56 2.44
N GLU A 21 -2.19 -3.59 1.88
CA GLU A 21 -2.52 -4.23 0.62
C GLU A 21 -2.91 -3.16 -0.39
N ILE A 22 -2.40 -3.26 -1.62
CA ILE A 22 -2.83 -2.40 -2.72
C ILE A 22 -4.26 -2.80 -3.09
N VAL A 23 -5.21 -1.89 -2.92
CA VAL A 23 -6.61 -2.15 -3.28
C VAL A 23 -6.99 -1.49 -4.61
N GLU A 24 -6.30 -0.43 -5.01
CA GLU A 24 -6.54 0.25 -6.28
C GLU A 24 -5.24 0.90 -6.81
N ILE A 25 -5.16 1.02 -8.15
CA ILE A 25 -4.06 1.69 -8.84
C ILE A 25 -4.66 2.82 -9.67
N HIS A 26 -4.25 4.05 -9.41
CA HIS A 26 -4.69 5.22 -10.16
C HIS A 26 -3.82 5.44 -11.41
N GLY A 27 -4.42 6.04 -12.44
CA GLY A 27 -3.75 6.26 -13.74
C GLY A 27 -2.55 7.22 -13.68
N ASP A 28 -2.46 8.03 -12.62
CA ASP A 28 -1.35 8.93 -12.31
C ASP A 28 -0.17 8.25 -11.58
N ARG A 29 -0.21 6.90 -11.42
CA ARG A 29 0.78 6.09 -10.69
C ARG A 29 0.77 6.27 -9.17
N SER A 30 -0.32 6.78 -8.63
CA SER A 30 -0.63 6.67 -7.22
C SER A 30 -1.41 5.40 -6.94
N TYR A 31 -1.38 4.95 -5.70
CA TYR A 31 -1.98 3.69 -5.27
C TYR A 31 -2.86 3.94 -4.06
N GLN A 32 -3.99 3.26 -4.02
CA GLN A 32 -4.79 3.15 -2.82
C GLN A 32 -4.34 1.88 -2.07
N ILE A 33 -4.00 2.05 -0.80
CA ILE A 33 -3.57 0.95 0.06
C ILE A 33 -4.46 0.87 1.30
N GLN A 34 -4.70 -0.34 1.77
CA GLN A 34 -5.49 -0.59 2.98
C GLN A 34 -4.69 -1.44 3.95
N LEU A 35 -4.79 -1.15 5.24
CA LEU A 35 -4.11 -1.90 6.28
C LEU A 35 -4.58 -3.36 6.27
N HIS A 36 -3.63 -4.28 6.10
CA HIS A 36 -3.88 -5.71 6.14
C HIS A 36 -3.73 -6.19 7.59
N ALA A 37 -4.66 -5.79 8.45
CA ALA A 37 -4.70 -6.19 9.87
C ALA A 37 -6.02 -6.90 10.21
N LEU A 38 -5.93 -7.89 11.10
CA LEU A 38 -7.06 -8.72 11.55
C LEU A 38 -7.98 -8.02 12.58
N GLU A 39 -7.53 -6.92 13.19
CA GLU A 39 -8.22 -6.28 14.32
C GLU A 39 -8.66 -4.86 13.97
N SER A 40 -9.97 -4.67 13.72
CA SER A 40 -10.81 -3.45 13.77
C SER A 40 -10.27 -2.09 13.29
N GLN A 41 -9.05 -2.00 12.76
CA GLN A 41 -8.43 -0.79 12.29
C GLN A 41 -8.56 -0.73 10.77
N HIS A 42 -9.54 0.04 10.32
CA HIS A 42 -9.66 0.45 8.92
C HIS A 42 -8.75 1.66 8.68
N LEU A 43 -7.45 1.42 8.54
CA LEU A 43 -6.55 2.42 7.97
C LEU A 43 -6.52 2.22 6.46
N SER A 44 -6.89 3.25 5.72
CA SER A 44 -6.80 3.28 4.25
C SER A 44 -6.16 4.58 3.83
N TYR A 45 -5.20 4.50 2.92
CA TYR A 45 -4.56 5.65 2.32
C TYR A 45 -4.85 5.68 0.84
N ASP A 46 -5.32 6.83 0.38
CA ASP A 46 -5.52 7.13 -1.02
C ASP A 46 -4.34 7.96 -1.55
N ASN A 47 -4.10 7.90 -2.85
CA ASN A 47 -3.11 8.74 -3.53
C ASN A 47 -1.66 8.54 -3.02
N VAL A 48 -1.26 7.30 -2.71
CA VAL A 48 0.08 6.99 -2.21
C VAL A 48 1.04 6.74 -3.38
N PRO A 49 2.14 7.50 -3.52
CA PRO A 49 3.09 7.29 -4.61
C PRO A 49 3.93 6.02 -4.39
N ALA A 50 4.31 5.35 -5.48
CA ALA A 50 5.16 4.14 -5.45
C ALA A 50 6.47 4.32 -4.66
N GLU A 51 7.03 5.53 -4.62
CA GLU A 51 8.29 5.82 -3.91
C GLU A 51 8.17 5.66 -2.39
N MET A 52 6.97 5.82 -1.85
CA MET A 52 6.67 5.63 -0.42
C MET A 52 6.36 4.16 -0.08
N LEU A 53 6.19 3.32 -1.09
CA LEU A 53 5.81 1.93 -0.95
C LEU A 53 7.03 1.01 -1.09
N ARG A 54 7.09 0.00 -0.23
CA ARG A 54 8.08 -1.08 -0.30
C ARG A 54 7.36 -2.40 -0.42
N ALA A 55 7.68 -3.18 -1.45
CA ALA A 55 7.16 -4.54 -1.58
C ALA A 55 7.62 -5.36 -0.37
N LYS A 56 6.69 -6.10 0.24
CA LYS A 56 7.04 -7.12 1.23
C LYS A 56 7.58 -8.32 0.43
N GLU A 57 8.87 -8.59 0.56
CA GLU A 57 9.53 -9.78 -0.02
C GLU A 57 8.99 -11.09 0.56
#